data_AF-A0A7V5KXX6-F1
#
_entry.id   AF-A0A7V5KXX6-F1
#
_cell.length_a   1.000
_cell.length_b   1.000
_cell.length_c   1.000
_cell.angle_alpha   90.00
_cell.angle_beta   90.00
_cell.angle_gamma   90.00
#
_symmetry.space_group_name_H-M   'P 1'
#
loop_
_entity.id
_entity.type
_entity.pdbx_description
1 polymer ?
#
loop_
_entity_poly.entity_id
_entity_poly.type
_entity_poly.pdbx_seq_one_letter_code
_entity_poly.pdbx_strand_id
1 'polypeptide(L)'
;MAKCTLCNARKGKRKCRVTGTLICSLCCGENRNREECGGCSFSSGSATERKYQKVPRYSTQEMADSPELEAISNVIETALCEIWVADSEHVDDSAVAGVIESALDHYHFGADEPDPQGGVIAAGHQVLTSAIREELDQVPAEKLVKVLAAVYRSIRRRTNGGCSYLHFISNFTGVYPGKTDRPLPKFQSVQGARKKV
;
A
#
# COMPACT_ATOMS: atom_id res chain seq x y z
N MET A 1 -14.80 -38.91 5.80
CA MET A 1 -13.80 -37.82 5.59
C MET A 1 -12.52 -38.43 5.02
N ALA A 2 -12.03 -37.92 3.89
CA ALA A 2 -10.82 -38.46 3.27
C ALA A 2 -9.56 -38.16 4.12
N LYS A 3 -8.71 -39.17 4.29
CA LYS A 3 -7.39 -39.02 4.92
C LYS A 3 -6.41 -38.39 3.93
N CYS A 4 -5.36 -37.77 4.46
CA CYS A 4 -4.26 -37.27 3.66
C CYS A 4 -3.58 -38.44 2.95
N THR A 5 -3.45 -38.36 1.62
CA THR A 5 -2.84 -39.43 0.82
C THR A 5 -1.33 -39.60 1.06
N LEU A 6 -0.65 -38.56 1.59
CA LEU A 6 0.78 -38.60 1.89
C LEU A 6 1.09 -39.26 3.24
N CYS A 7 0.41 -38.86 4.32
CA CYS A 7 0.72 -39.37 5.66
C CYS A 7 -0.29 -40.39 6.21
N ASN A 8 -1.50 -40.48 5.64
CA ASN A 8 -2.63 -41.29 6.12
C ASN A 8 -3.03 -41.08 7.61
N ALA A 9 -2.37 -40.19 8.33
CA ALA A 9 -2.57 -39.91 9.75
C ALA A 9 -3.50 -38.72 9.99
N ARG A 10 -3.47 -37.71 9.11
CA ARG A 10 -4.23 -36.46 9.25
C ARG A 10 -5.36 -36.36 8.24
N LYS A 11 -6.37 -35.55 8.54
CA LYS A 11 -7.46 -35.20 7.58
C LYS A 11 -6.88 -34.52 6.34
N GLY A 12 -7.23 -35.01 5.16
CA GLY A 12 -6.98 -34.32 3.90
C GLY A 12 -7.86 -33.08 3.80
N LYS A 13 -7.27 -31.89 3.72
CA LYS A 13 -8.00 -30.61 3.66
C LYS A 13 -7.82 -29.87 2.35
N ARG A 14 -6.72 -30.12 1.62
CA ARG A 14 -6.32 -29.37 0.44
C ARG A 14 -6.20 -30.33 -0.73
N LYS A 15 -6.75 -29.97 -1.89
CA LYS A 15 -6.52 -30.73 -3.13
C LYS A 15 -5.18 -30.28 -3.70
N CYS A 16 -4.19 -31.16 -3.71
CA CYS A 16 -2.89 -30.89 -4.29
C CYS A 16 -3.04 -30.75 -5.81
N ARG A 17 -2.47 -29.69 -6.40
CA ARG A 17 -2.50 -29.49 -7.84
C ARG A 17 -1.63 -30.51 -8.57
N VAL A 18 -0.46 -30.81 -8.01
CA VAL A 18 0.53 -31.73 -8.60
C VAL A 18 0.00 -33.17 -8.63
N THR A 19 -0.51 -33.66 -7.50
CA THR A 19 -0.94 -35.06 -7.38
C THR A 19 -2.44 -35.27 -7.59
N GLY A 20 -3.24 -34.20 -7.69
CA GLY A 20 -4.70 -34.28 -7.78
C GLY A 20 -5.42 -34.81 -6.53
N THR A 21 -4.68 -35.21 -5.49
CA THR A 21 -5.20 -35.89 -4.30
C THR A 21 -5.34 -34.96 -3.09
N LEU A 22 -6.09 -35.41 -2.08
CA LEU A 22 -6.29 -34.64 -0.84
C LEU A 22 -5.11 -34.83 0.12
N ILE A 23 -4.44 -33.73 0.46
CA ILE A 23 -3.32 -33.69 1.38
C ILE A 23 -3.61 -32.81 2.60
N CYS A 24 -2.90 -33.06 3.71
CA CYS A 24 -2.98 -32.22 4.91
C CYS A 24 -2.04 -31.01 4.77
N SER A 25 -2.25 -29.98 5.59
CA SER A 25 -1.45 -28.75 5.56
C SER A 25 0.03 -28.98 5.89
N LEU A 26 0.35 -29.97 6.74
CA LEU A 26 1.73 -30.28 7.11
C LEU A 26 2.50 -30.90 5.93
N CYS A 27 1.96 -31.99 5.35
CA CYS A 27 2.58 -32.62 4.19
C CYS A 27 2.64 -31.68 2.98
N CYS A 28 1.65 -30.79 2.81
CA CYS A 28 1.68 -29.71 1.82
C CYS A 28 2.85 -28.72 2.04
N GLY A 29 3.19 -28.43 3.29
CA GLY A 29 4.29 -27.53 3.63
C GLY A 29 5.67 -28.17 3.48
N GLU A 30 5.79 -29.46 3.79
CA GLU A 30 7.04 -30.23 3.73
C GLU A 30 7.41 -30.65 2.31
N ASN A 31 6.42 -30.97 1.47
CA ASN A 31 6.62 -31.50 0.11
C ASN A 31 6.40 -30.46 -0.99
N ARG A 32 6.35 -29.16 -0.65
CA ARG A 32 6.19 -28.10 -1.67
C ARG A 32 7.51 -27.88 -2.42
N ASN A 33 7.42 -27.88 -3.75
CA ASN A 33 8.48 -27.42 -4.65
C ASN A 33 8.00 -26.15 -5.37
N ARG A 34 8.84 -25.10 -5.44
CA ARG A 34 8.48 -23.81 -6.06
C ARG A 34 8.14 -23.94 -7.54
N GLU A 35 8.81 -24.84 -8.25
CA GLU A 35 8.60 -25.07 -9.69
C GLU A 35 7.28 -25.80 -9.95
N GLU A 36 7.05 -26.90 -9.24
CA GLU A 36 5.87 -27.75 -9.44
C GLU A 36 4.60 -27.18 -8.81
N CYS A 37 4.74 -26.41 -7.73
CA CYS A 37 3.61 -25.82 -7.05
C CYS A 37 3.19 -24.46 -7.66
N GLY A 38 3.88 -23.93 -8.68
CA GLY A 38 3.53 -22.66 -9.31
C GLY A 38 2.02 -22.52 -9.60
N GLY A 39 1.41 -21.43 -9.15
CA GLY A 39 -0.03 -21.16 -9.30
C GLY A 39 -0.97 -22.01 -8.42
N CYS A 40 -0.46 -22.75 -7.43
CA CYS A 40 -1.30 -23.37 -6.41
C CYS A 40 -1.73 -22.31 -5.38
N SER A 41 -3.04 -22.24 -5.08
CA SER A 41 -3.61 -21.30 -4.09
C SER A 41 -3.04 -21.46 -2.68
N PHE A 42 -2.39 -22.60 -2.40
CA PHE A 42 -1.73 -22.90 -1.13
C PHE A 42 -0.20 -22.81 -1.19
N SER A 43 0.37 -22.68 -2.38
CA SER A 43 1.82 -22.50 -2.59
C SER A 43 2.21 -21.05 -2.78
N SER A 44 1.32 -20.11 -2.47
CA SER A 44 1.67 -18.72 -2.17
C SER A 44 2.59 -18.68 -0.94
N GLY A 45 3.77 -19.28 -1.08
CA GLY A 45 4.91 -19.09 -0.24
C GLY A 45 5.97 -18.42 -1.12
N SER A 46 6.31 -17.17 -0.79
CA SER A 46 7.46 -16.39 -1.25
C SER A 46 7.31 -15.43 -2.45
N ALA A 47 6.12 -14.93 -2.76
CA ALA A 47 6.05 -13.47 -2.72
C ALA A 47 5.76 -13.19 -1.25
N THR A 48 6.76 -12.78 -0.47
CA THR A 48 6.52 -12.30 0.89
C THR A 48 5.38 -11.30 0.80
N GLU A 49 4.17 -11.65 1.25
CA GLU A 49 3.10 -10.67 1.43
C GLU A 49 3.70 -9.59 2.34
N ARG A 50 4.11 -8.49 1.71
CA ARG A 50 4.78 -7.40 2.40
C ARG A 50 3.78 -6.88 3.41
N LYS A 51 4.16 -6.93 4.67
CA LYS A 51 3.28 -6.51 5.76
C LYS A 51 3.39 -5.00 5.89
N TYR A 52 2.92 -4.25 4.89
CA TYR A 52 2.98 -2.78 4.86
C TYR A 52 2.37 -2.16 6.13
N GLN A 53 1.33 -2.78 6.69
CA GLN A 53 0.71 -2.36 7.94
C GLN A 53 1.62 -2.46 9.19
N LYS A 54 2.73 -3.21 9.09
CA LYS A 54 3.72 -3.40 10.16
C LYS A 54 4.97 -2.54 9.99
N VAL A 55 5.10 -1.80 8.88
CA VAL A 55 6.20 -0.86 8.69
C VAL A 55 6.12 0.21 9.80
N PRO A 56 7.23 0.52 10.49
CA PRO A 56 7.26 1.59 11.48
C PRO A 56 6.75 2.90 10.88
N ARG A 57 5.99 3.66 11.65
CA ARG A 57 5.36 4.90 11.18
C ARG A 57 5.14 5.86 12.32
N TYR A 58 5.08 7.14 11.99
CA TYR A 58 4.62 8.16 12.94
C TYR A 58 3.11 8.02 13.20
N SER A 59 2.70 8.40 14.40
CA SER A 59 1.30 8.62 14.74
C SER A 59 0.79 9.91 14.08
N THR A 60 -0.54 10.05 13.98
CA THR A 60 -1.16 11.27 13.46
C THR A 60 -0.81 12.50 14.30
N GLN A 61 -0.64 12.33 15.62
CA GLN A 61 -0.26 13.42 16.51
C GLN A 61 1.19 13.85 16.27
N GLU A 62 2.13 12.90 16.15
CA GLU A 62 3.53 13.21 15.83
C GLU A 62 3.68 13.93 14.49
N MET A 63 2.92 13.52 13.47
CA MET A 63 2.90 14.21 12.16
C MET A 63 2.40 15.65 12.30
N ALA A 64 1.35 15.88 13.10
CA ALA A 64 0.75 17.20 13.27
C ALA A 64 1.57 18.14 14.16
N ASP A 65 2.35 17.60 15.10
CA ASP A 65 3.17 18.39 16.03
C ASP A 65 4.55 18.75 15.46
N SER A 66 4.90 18.24 14.27
CA SER A 66 6.21 18.44 13.66
C SER A 66 6.10 19.09 12.27
N PRO A 67 6.46 20.39 12.14
CA PRO A 67 6.49 21.07 10.84
C PRO A 67 7.40 20.39 9.82
N GLU A 68 8.47 19.74 10.29
CA GLU A 68 9.37 18.97 9.43
C GLU A 68 8.68 17.74 8.83
N LEU A 69 7.95 16.96 9.65
CA LEU A 69 7.22 15.80 9.16
C LEU A 69 6.06 16.20 8.25
N GLU A 70 5.39 17.32 8.56
CA GLU A 70 4.37 17.92 7.72
C GLU A 70 4.92 18.29 6.35
N ALA A 71 6.07 18.96 6.28
CA ALA A 71 6.73 19.31 5.03
C ALA A 71 7.07 18.08 4.17
N ILE A 72 7.61 17.02 4.79
CA ILE A 72 7.89 15.74 4.10
C ILE A 72 6.58 15.13 3.56
N SER A 73 5.52 15.10 4.38
CA SER A 73 4.23 14.57 3.91
C SER A 73 3.62 15.41 2.79
N ASN A 74 3.81 16.74 2.81
CA ASN A 74 3.28 17.62 1.80
C ASN A 74 3.90 17.33 0.42
N VAL A 75 5.21 17.08 0.34
CA VAL A 75 5.88 16.67 -0.92
C VAL A 75 5.28 15.35 -1.44
N ILE A 76 5.15 14.35 -0.56
CA ILE A 76 4.60 13.03 -0.93
C ILE A 76 3.14 13.17 -1.40
N GLU A 77 2.30 13.85 -0.63
CA GLU A 77 0.87 14.02 -0.94
C GLU A 77 0.66 14.88 -2.19
N THR A 78 1.51 15.88 -2.42
CA THR A 78 1.50 16.68 -3.66
C THR A 78 1.80 15.80 -4.87
N ALA A 79 2.85 14.97 -4.82
CA ALA A 79 3.15 14.02 -5.89
C ALA A 79 1.99 13.03 -6.15
N LEU A 80 1.31 12.55 -5.09
CA LEU A 80 0.11 11.71 -5.26
C LEU A 80 -1.03 12.44 -5.97
N CYS A 81 -1.25 13.72 -5.64
CA CYS A 81 -2.23 14.54 -6.35
C CYS A 81 -1.83 14.78 -7.81
N GLU A 82 -0.55 14.98 -8.12
CA GLU A 82 -0.08 15.15 -9.50
C GLU A 82 -0.31 13.87 -10.34
N ILE A 83 -0.02 12.70 -9.77
CA ILE A 83 -0.32 11.40 -10.40
C ILE A 83 -1.82 11.31 -10.70
N TRP A 84 -2.67 11.73 -9.76
CA TRP A 84 -4.10 11.73 -9.95
C TRP A 84 -4.58 12.74 -11.00
N VAL A 85 -3.99 13.93 -11.06
CA VAL A 85 -4.30 14.93 -12.11
C VAL A 85 -3.92 14.42 -13.49
N ALA A 86 -2.79 13.71 -13.61
CA ALA A 86 -2.31 13.20 -14.87
C ALA A 86 -3.25 12.14 -15.49
N ASP A 87 -3.94 11.35 -14.66
CA ASP A 87 -4.86 10.30 -15.12
C ASP A 87 -6.04 10.10 -14.15
N SER A 88 -6.90 11.12 -14.05
CA SER A 88 -8.01 11.14 -13.08
C SER A 88 -9.09 10.07 -13.34
N GLU A 89 -9.09 9.45 -14.51
CA GLU A 89 -10.04 8.39 -14.88
C GLU A 89 -9.62 7.02 -14.33
N HIS A 90 -8.31 6.76 -14.23
CA HIS A 90 -7.77 5.45 -13.81
C HIS A 90 -7.05 5.49 -12.46
N VAL A 91 -6.72 6.69 -11.95
CA VAL A 91 -6.10 6.87 -10.65
C VAL A 91 -7.16 7.13 -9.58
N ASP A 92 -7.32 6.17 -8.69
CA ASP A 92 -8.11 6.30 -7.48
C ASP A 92 -7.24 6.13 -6.22
N ASP A 93 -7.85 6.16 -5.04
CA ASP A 93 -7.12 5.99 -3.78
C ASP A 93 -6.41 4.61 -3.69
N SER A 94 -6.92 3.58 -4.38
CA SER A 94 -6.29 2.26 -4.41
C SER A 94 -5.04 2.26 -5.29
N ALA A 95 -5.08 2.95 -6.43
CA ALA A 95 -3.92 3.12 -7.30
C ALA A 95 -2.78 3.84 -6.58
N VAL A 96 -3.07 4.97 -5.90
CA VAL A 96 -2.04 5.71 -5.15
C VAL A 96 -1.56 4.96 -3.90
N ALA A 97 -2.41 4.14 -3.27
CA ALA A 97 -1.94 3.21 -2.24
C ALA A 97 -0.89 2.23 -2.82
N GLY A 98 -1.13 1.70 -4.03
CA GLY A 98 -0.18 0.85 -4.74
C GLY A 98 1.14 1.56 -5.08
N VAL A 99 1.09 2.85 -5.42
CA VAL A 99 2.30 3.67 -5.62
C VAL A 99 3.12 3.77 -4.32
N ILE A 100 2.46 4.04 -3.19
CA ILE A 100 3.14 4.09 -1.88
C ILE A 100 3.69 2.71 -1.48
N GLU A 101 2.97 1.62 -1.75
CA GLU A 101 3.47 0.25 -1.53
C GLU A 101 4.75 0.00 -2.34
N SER A 102 4.77 0.40 -3.61
CA SER A 102 5.96 0.30 -4.47
C SER A 102 7.12 1.16 -3.96
N ALA A 103 6.86 2.37 -3.44
CA ALA A 103 7.88 3.19 -2.80
C ALA A 103 8.43 2.55 -1.51
N LEU A 104 7.57 1.95 -0.68
CA LEU A 104 7.99 1.21 0.50
C LEU A 104 8.80 -0.04 0.13
N ASP A 105 8.46 -0.71 -0.96
CA ASP A 105 9.26 -1.81 -1.51
C ASP A 105 10.69 -1.36 -1.82
N HIS A 106 10.85 -0.22 -2.48
CA HIS A 106 12.16 0.35 -2.77
C HIS A 106 12.91 0.79 -1.50
N TYR A 107 12.33 1.70 -0.70
CA TYR A 107 13.05 2.35 0.41
C TYR A 107 13.15 1.53 1.70
N HIS A 108 12.18 0.65 1.98
CA HIS A 108 12.16 -0.13 3.23
C HIS A 108 12.56 -1.60 3.01
N PHE A 109 12.10 -2.20 1.92
CA PHE A 109 12.32 -3.62 1.67
C PHE A 109 13.50 -3.92 0.74
N GLY A 110 14.13 -2.89 0.17
CA GLY A 110 15.28 -3.02 -0.73
C GLY A 110 14.96 -3.80 -2.00
N ALA A 111 13.72 -3.71 -2.48
CA ALA A 111 13.33 -4.29 -3.75
C ALA A 111 13.86 -3.43 -4.91
N ASP A 112 14.11 -4.09 -6.05
CA ASP A 112 14.42 -3.40 -7.29
C ASP A 112 13.25 -2.51 -7.74
N GLU A 113 13.56 -1.50 -8.57
CA GLU A 113 12.55 -0.62 -9.14
C GLU A 113 11.47 -1.44 -9.89
N PRO A 114 10.19 -1.01 -9.82
CA PRO A 114 9.13 -1.69 -10.54
C PRO A 114 9.40 -1.67 -12.05
N ASP A 115 8.95 -2.72 -12.75
CA ASP A 115 9.00 -2.78 -14.21
C ASP A 115 8.38 -1.51 -14.81
N PRO A 116 9.12 -0.73 -15.64
CA PRO A 116 8.60 0.47 -16.28
C PRO A 116 7.34 0.25 -17.12
N GLN A 117 7.07 -0.98 -17.57
CA GLN A 117 5.84 -1.34 -18.29
C GLN A 117 4.65 -1.63 -17.36
N GLY A 118 4.82 -1.51 -16.04
CA GLY A 118 3.83 -1.86 -15.00
C GLY A 118 2.61 -0.95 -14.89
N GLY A 119 2.31 -0.14 -15.90
CA GLY A 119 1.14 0.73 -15.95
C GLY A 119 1.15 1.88 -14.95
N VAL A 120 -0.03 2.25 -14.45
CA VAL A 120 -0.24 3.43 -13.58
C VAL A 120 0.65 3.43 -12.33
N ILE A 121 0.86 2.25 -11.71
CA ILE A 121 1.68 2.16 -10.49
C ILE A 121 3.16 2.44 -10.80
N ALA A 122 3.69 1.91 -11.90
CA ALA A 122 5.09 2.13 -12.28
C ALA A 122 5.34 3.60 -12.65
N ALA A 123 4.45 4.20 -13.44
CA ALA A 123 4.52 5.63 -13.78
C ALA A 123 4.40 6.50 -12.52
N GLY A 124 3.44 6.20 -11.64
CA GLY A 124 3.28 6.91 -10.38
C GLY A 124 4.47 6.76 -9.43
N HIS A 125 5.10 5.58 -9.41
CA HIS A 125 6.33 5.36 -8.65
C HIS A 125 7.47 6.25 -9.14
N GLN A 126 7.63 6.41 -10.45
CA GLN A 126 8.65 7.30 -11.02
C GLN A 126 8.40 8.77 -10.65
N VAL A 127 7.15 9.24 -10.72
CA VAL A 127 6.79 10.61 -10.30
C VAL A 127 7.11 10.81 -8.82
N LEU A 128 6.66 9.91 -7.95
CA LEU A 128 6.89 10.01 -6.50
C LEU A 128 8.38 9.95 -6.14
N THR A 129 9.14 9.02 -6.74
CA THR A 129 10.58 8.90 -6.46
C THR A 129 11.39 10.08 -6.98
N SER A 130 10.97 10.70 -8.08
CA SER A 130 11.58 11.94 -8.58
C SER A 130 11.35 13.09 -7.60
N ALA A 131 10.11 13.31 -7.15
CA ALA A 131 9.80 14.32 -6.13
C ALA A 131 10.58 14.11 -4.83
N ILE A 132 10.68 12.87 -4.34
CA ILE A 132 11.49 12.53 -3.17
C ILE A 132 12.97 12.85 -3.40
N ARG A 133 13.52 12.54 -4.57
CA ARG A 133 14.93 12.78 -4.88
C ARG A 133 15.24 14.28 -5.02
N GLU A 134 14.31 15.07 -5.54
CA GLU A 134 14.52 16.49 -5.78
C GLU A 134 14.35 17.32 -4.51
N GLU A 135 13.37 16.97 -3.67
CA GLU A 135 12.99 17.80 -2.51
C GLU A 135 13.40 17.20 -1.16
N LEU A 136 13.68 15.90 -1.07
CA LEU A 136 13.89 15.18 0.18
C LEU A 136 15.22 14.39 0.21
N ASP A 137 16.20 14.75 -0.63
CA ASP A 137 17.50 14.06 -0.72
C ASP A 137 18.28 14.04 0.60
N GLN A 138 18.16 15.11 1.40
CA GLN A 138 18.80 15.23 2.72
C GLN A 138 18.02 14.51 3.84
N VAL A 139 16.82 14.02 3.58
CA VAL A 139 15.99 13.38 4.62
C VAL A 139 16.49 11.95 4.87
N PRO A 140 16.78 11.57 6.13
CA PRO A 140 17.18 10.20 6.44
C PRO A 140 16.12 9.18 5.99
N ALA A 141 16.56 8.09 5.35
CA ALA A 141 15.66 7.05 4.82
C ALA A 141 14.69 6.50 5.88
N GLU A 142 15.11 6.34 7.13
CA GLU A 142 14.23 5.91 8.21
C GLU A 142 13.06 6.87 8.45
N LYS A 143 13.31 8.18 8.39
CA LYS A 143 12.29 9.22 8.57
C LYS A 143 11.32 9.21 7.39
N LEU A 144 11.84 9.14 6.16
CA LEU A 144 11.05 9.02 4.93
C LEU A 144 10.12 7.80 4.96
N VAL A 145 10.66 6.62 5.29
CA VAL A 145 9.89 5.36 5.38
C VAL A 145 8.74 5.49 6.39
N LYS A 146 8.99 6.11 7.55
CA LYS A 146 7.95 6.31 8.57
C LYS A 146 6.84 7.26 8.10
N VAL A 147 7.18 8.29 7.32
CA VAL A 147 6.17 9.19 6.72
C VAL A 147 5.38 8.48 5.63
N LEU A 148 6.05 7.77 4.70
CA LEU A 148 5.38 6.95 3.68
C LEU A 148 4.39 5.95 4.30
N ALA A 149 4.81 5.26 5.37
CA ALA A 149 3.94 4.32 6.08
C ALA A 149 2.78 5.00 6.84
N ALA A 150 2.96 6.24 7.29
CA ALA A 150 1.89 7.05 7.88
C ALA A 150 0.87 7.47 6.82
N VAL A 151 1.33 7.97 5.66
CA VAL A 151 0.50 8.32 4.49
C VAL A 151 -0.27 7.10 3.99
N TYR A 152 0.40 5.96 3.78
CA TYR A 152 -0.23 4.70 3.40
C TYR A 152 -1.39 4.33 4.32
N ARG A 153 -1.19 4.43 5.64
CA ARG A 153 -2.26 4.15 6.60
C ARG A 153 -3.41 5.15 6.47
N SER A 154 -3.11 6.43 6.27
CA SER A 154 -4.13 7.46 6.10
C SER A 154 -5.01 7.17 4.89
N ILE A 155 -4.42 6.78 3.76
CA ILE A 155 -5.14 6.29 2.58
C ILE A 155 -6.05 5.14 2.99
N ARG A 156 -5.47 4.03 3.48
CA ARG A 156 -6.21 2.79 3.82
C ARG A 156 -7.33 2.97 4.85
N ARG A 157 -7.24 3.99 5.73
CA ARG A 157 -8.28 4.29 6.71
C ARG A 157 -9.41 5.15 6.17
N ARG A 158 -9.12 6.00 5.18
CA ARG A 158 -10.09 6.94 4.60
C ARG A 158 -10.72 6.43 3.31
N THR A 159 -10.14 5.39 2.72
CA THR A 159 -10.70 4.71 1.55
C THR A 159 -11.95 3.92 1.91
N ASN A 160 -13.11 4.46 1.53
CA ASN A 160 -14.34 3.68 1.32
C ASN A 160 -14.52 3.29 -0.17
N GLY A 161 -13.47 3.49 -0.98
CA GLY A 161 -13.48 3.38 -2.45
C GLY A 161 -13.40 4.75 -3.14
N GLY A 162 -13.03 4.76 -4.43
CA GLY A 162 -12.91 5.97 -5.24
C GLY A 162 -11.73 6.86 -4.86
N CYS A 163 -11.90 8.19 -4.96
CA CYS A 163 -10.85 9.21 -4.76
C CYS A 163 -11.06 10.02 -3.47
N SER A 164 -11.59 9.42 -2.41
CA SER A 164 -11.99 10.14 -1.19
C SER A 164 -10.81 10.76 -0.45
N TYR A 165 -9.70 10.03 -0.36
CA TYR A 165 -8.47 10.53 0.23
C TYR A 165 -7.83 11.59 -0.67
N LEU A 166 -7.76 11.35 -1.98
CA LEU A 166 -7.23 12.30 -2.95
C LEU A 166 -7.97 13.65 -2.95
N HIS A 167 -9.31 13.63 -2.91
CA HIS A 167 -10.12 14.83 -2.72
C HIS A 167 -9.89 15.53 -1.37
N PHE A 168 -9.55 14.78 -0.33
CA PHE A 168 -9.25 15.37 0.98
C PHE A 168 -7.91 16.09 0.95
N ILE A 169 -6.85 15.43 0.47
CA ILE A 169 -5.49 16.00 0.44
C ILE A 169 -5.33 17.11 -0.59
N SER A 170 -6.10 17.11 -1.68
CA SER A 170 -6.09 18.20 -2.66
C SER A 170 -6.41 19.58 -2.06
N ASN A 171 -7.17 19.62 -0.94
CA ASN A 171 -7.45 20.87 -0.22
C ASN A 171 -6.22 21.48 0.47
N PHE A 172 -5.21 20.66 0.73
CA PHE A 172 -3.98 21.07 1.41
C PHE A 172 -2.83 21.27 0.41
N THR A 173 -2.74 20.41 -0.60
CA THR A 173 -1.70 20.51 -1.65
C THR A 173 -2.03 21.59 -2.68
N GLY A 174 -3.30 21.97 -2.83
CA GLY A 174 -3.74 22.90 -3.87
C GLY A 174 -3.77 22.29 -5.28
N VAL A 175 -3.49 20.99 -5.41
CA VAL A 175 -3.45 20.27 -6.69
C VAL A 175 -4.76 19.52 -6.89
N TYR A 176 -5.50 19.87 -7.94
CA TYR A 176 -6.82 19.30 -8.25
C TYR A 176 -6.92 18.86 -9.71
N PRO A 177 -7.62 17.75 -10.00
CA PRO A 177 -8.02 17.44 -11.37
C PRO A 177 -9.04 18.50 -11.80
N GLY A 178 -8.69 19.27 -12.83
CA GLY A 178 -9.51 20.39 -13.29
C GLY A 178 -10.95 19.98 -13.60
N LYS A 179 -11.91 20.72 -13.03
CA LYS A 179 -13.37 20.66 -13.24
C LYS A 179 -13.98 19.24 -13.28
N THR A 180 -14.31 18.72 -12.10
CA THR A 180 -15.51 17.89 -11.99
C THR A 180 -16.59 18.69 -11.29
N ASP A 181 -17.70 18.97 -11.98
CA ASP A 181 -18.95 19.56 -11.46
C ASP A 181 -19.64 18.71 -10.36
N ARG A 182 -18.92 17.80 -9.68
CA ARG A 182 -19.45 17.04 -8.56
C ARG A 182 -19.36 17.87 -7.29
N PRO A 183 -20.50 18.19 -6.64
CA PRO A 183 -20.47 18.84 -5.34
C PRO A 183 -19.73 17.94 -4.35
N LEU A 184 -18.71 18.52 -3.69
CA LEU A 184 -17.97 17.86 -2.63
C LEU A 184 -18.95 17.34 -1.55
N PRO A 185 -18.79 16.11 -1.05
CA PRO A 185 -19.56 15.64 0.09
C PRO A 185 -19.27 16.56 1.27
N LYS A 186 -20.33 17.16 1.85
CA LYS A 186 -20.23 18.01 3.04
C LYS A 186 -19.62 17.20 4.18
N PHE A 187 -18.35 17.44 4.47
CA PHE A 187 -17.69 16.87 5.64
C PHE A 187 -18.31 17.48 6.89
N GLN A 188 -19.00 16.66 7.69
CA GLN A 188 -19.41 17.07 9.03
C GLN A 188 -18.15 17.15 9.90
N SER A 189 -17.74 18.37 10.26
CA SER A 189 -16.67 18.62 11.20
C SER A 189 -16.99 17.94 12.53
N VAL A 190 -16.26 16.90 12.88
CA VAL A 190 -16.30 16.31 14.23
C VAL A 190 -15.57 17.27 15.16
N GLN A 191 -16.30 18.24 15.72
CA GLN A 191 -15.80 19.06 16.82
C GLN A 191 -15.69 18.17 18.07
N GLY A 192 -14.51 17.57 18.25
CA GLY A 192 -14.14 16.87 19.47
C GLY A 192 -13.99 17.86 20.62
N ALA A 193 -14.98 17.88 21.51
CA ALA A 193 -14.95 18.63 22.75
C ALA A 193 -13.75 18.22 23.62
N ARG A 194 -12.76 19.11 23.76
CA ARG A 194 -11.73 19.01 24.80
C ARG A 194 -12.39 19.30 26.16
N LYS A 195 -12.74 18.25 26.91
CA LYS A 195 -12.96 18.36 28.35
C LYS A 195 -11.60 18.59 29.02
N LYS A 196 -11.44 19.77 29.64
CA LYS A 196 -10.38 20.04 30.61
C LYS A 196 -10.60 19.16 31.84
N VAL A 197 -9.54 18.52 32.31
CA VAL A 197 -9.41 17.96 33.68
C VAL A 197 -8.45 18.87 34.41
#